data_AF-A0A2N2Z9P6-F1
#
_entry.id   AF-A0A2N2Z9P6-F1
#
_cell.length_a   1.000
_cell.length_b   1.000
_cell.length_c   1.000
_cell.angle_alpha   90.00
_cell.angle_beta   90.00
_cell.angle_gamma   90.00
#
_symmetry.space_group_name_H-M   'P 1'
#
loop_
_entity.id
_entity.type
_entity.pdbx_description
1 polymer ?
#
loop_
_entity_poly.entity_id
_entity_poly.type
_entity_poly.pdbx_seq_one_letter_code
_entity_poly.pdbx_strand_id
1 'polypeptide(L)'
;MQQVAISKKKPNFPVQQCLRNYLAKYGRITKITVCYEDLLRFSGSVVVYDKNDKDTLWIRVYYPEFERKELDQSLKKIYSLLYS
;
A
#
# COMPACT_ATOMS: atom_id res chain seq x y z
N MET A 1 -26.50 -6.75 8.58
CA MET A 1 -26.03 -5.93 7.44
C MET A 1 -26.15 -6.78 6.19
N GLN A 2 -26.94 -6.34 5.19
CA GLN A 2 -27.05 -7.06 3.92
C GLN A 2 -25.73 -6.91 3.15
N GLN A 3 -25.08 -8.03 2.81
CA GLN A 3 -23.91 -8.02 1.94
C GLN A 3 -24.37 -7.55 0.56
N VAL A 4 -23.84 -6.41 0.11
CA VAL A 4 -24.02 -5.95 -1.28
C VAL A 4 -23.26 -6.93 -2.18
N ALA A 5 -23.98 -7.90 -2.75
CA ALA A 5 -23.40 -8.87 -3.68
C ALA A 5 -23.07 -8.15 -4.99
N ILE A 6 -21.79 -7.83 -5.19
CA ILE A 6 -21.29 -7.25 -6.43
C ILE A 6 -21.51 -8.28 -7.55
N SER A 7 -22.59 -8.13 -8.32
CA SER A 7 -23.00 -9.12 -9.34
C SER A 7 -22.02 -9.27 -10.51
N LYS A 8 -21.14 -8.27 -10.71
CA LYS A 8 -20.12 -8.24 -11.76
C LYS A 8 -18.74 -7.93 -11.22
N LYS A 9 -18.25 -8.74 -10.26
CA LYS A 9 -16.87 -8.63 -9.81
C LYS A 9 -15.94 -9.06 -10.96
N LYS A 10 -14.96 -8.22 -11.31
CA LYS A 10 -13.92 -8.62 -12.27
C LYS A 10 -13.19 -9.86 -11.74
N PRO A 11 -12.95 -10.90 -12.56
CA PRO A 11 -12.15 -12.04 -12.15
C PRO A 11 -10.69 -11.62 -11.93
N ASN A 12 -10.04 -12.28 -10.97
CA ASN A 12 -8.62 -12.07 -10.71
C ASN A 12 -7.80 -12.82 -11.78
N PHE A 13 -7.03 -12.09 -12.59
CA PHE A 13 -6.13 -12.70 -13.57
C PHE A 13 -4.71 -12.75 -13.01
N PRO A 14 -4.11 -13.94 -12.82
CA PRO A 14 -2.73 -14.05 -12.36
C PRO A 14 -1.76 -13.59 -13.46
N VAL A 15 -0.59 -13.11 -13.06
CA VAL A 15 0.48 -12.76 -13.99
C VAL A 15 1.02 -14.04 -14.63
N GLN A 16 0.83 -14.18 -15.95
CA GLN A 16 1.31 -15.33 -16.71
C GLN A 16 2.85 -15.36 -16.80
N GLN A 17 3.42 -16.56 -16.92
CA GLN A 17 4.87 -16.75 -16.99
C GLN A 17 5.49 -16.03 -18.20
N CYS A 18 4.78 -15.97 -19.34
CA CYS A 18 5.23 -15.24 -20.53
C CYS A 18 5.46 -13.75 -20.24
N LEU A 19 4.51 -13.10 -19.57
CA LEU A 19 4.62 -11.69 -19.17
C LEU A 19 5.73 -11.51 -18.15
N ARG A 20 5.85 -12.41 -17.17
CA ARG A 20 6.94 -12.36 -16.18
C ARG A 20 8.32 -12.46 -16.83
N ASN A 21 8.50 -13.38 -17.78
CA ASN A 21 9.76 -13.55 -18.50
C ASN A 21 10.09 -12.32 -19.36
N TYR A 22 9.09 -11.73 -20.01
CA TYR A 22 9.26 -10.48 -20.75
C TYR A 22 9.72 -9.36 -19.82
N LEU A 23 9.04 -9.13 -18.69
CA LEU A 23 9.41 -8.09 -17.75
C LEU A 23 10.81 -8.32 -17.17
N ALA A 24 11.18 -9.56 -16.85
CA ALA A 24 12.52 -9.92 -16.39
C ALA A 24 13.59 -9.57 -17.45
N LYS A 25 13.36 -9.96 -18.71
CA LYS A 25 14.28 -9.72 -19.84
C LYS A 25 14.62 -8.24 -20.02
N TYR A 26 13.65 -7.36 -19.79
CA TYR A 26 13.81 -5.91 -19.94
C TYR A 26 14.07 -5.18 -18.61
N GLY A 27 14.41 -5.90 -17.53
CA GLY A 27 14.73 -5.27 -16.24
C GLY A 27 13.54 -4.56 -15.56
N ARG A 28 12.31 -4.89 -15.94
CA ARG A 28 11.07 -4.30 -15.42
C ARG A 28 10.46 -5.09 -14.26
N ILE A 29 11.27 -5.88 -13.57
CA ILE A 29 10.87 -6.57 -12.34
C ILE A 29 11.71 -6.03 -11.21
N THR A 30 11.04 -5.57 -10.16
CA THR A 30 11.69 -5.13 -8.93
C THR A 30 11.04 -5.84 -7.76
N LYS A 31 11.88 -6.32 -6.82
CA LYS A 31 11.40 -6.87 -5.56
C LYS A 31 11.17 -5.72 -4.59
N ILE A 32 9.93 -5.57 -4.15
CA ILE A 32 9.55 -4.60 -3.13
C ILE A 32 9.74 -5.23 -1.74
N THR A 33 10.19 -4.46 -0.76
CA THR A 33 10.45 -4.92 0.62
C THR A 33 9.22 -4.85 1.53
N VAL A 34 8.20 -4.08 1.17
CA VAL A 34 6.97 -3.88 1.95
C VAL A 34 5.75 -4.18 1.09
N CYS A 35 4.84 -4.98 1.64
CA CYS A 35 3.57 -5.34 1.04
C CYS A 35 2.41 -4.56 1.69
N TYR A 36 1.24 -4.62 1.07
CA TYR A 36 0.05 -3.93 1.59
C TYR A 36 -0.36 -4.47 2.97
N GLU A 37 -0.16 -5.77 3.21
CA GLU A 37 -0.45 -6.43 4.47
C GLU A 37 0.42 -5.92 5.63
N ASP A 38 1.62 -5.38 5.35
CA ASP A 38 2.45 -4.72 6.37
C ASP A 38 1.80 -3.41 6.84
N LEU A 39 1.16 -2.67 5.92
CA LEU A 39 0.50 -1.39 6.24
C LEU A 39 -0.73 -1.57 7.14
N LEU A 40 -1.35 -2.75 7.11
CA LEU A 40 -2.52 -3.05 7.93
C LEU A 40 -2.19 -3.33 9.41
N ARG A 41 -0.91 -3.46 9.77
CA ARG A 41 -0.46 -3.77 11.15
C ARG A 41 -0.29 -2.53 12.05
N PHE A 42 -1.01 -1.46 11.75
CA PHE A 42 -0.94 -0.25 12.57
C PHE A 42 -1.45 -0.51 14.00
N SER A 43 -0.87 0.16 14.99
CA SER A 43 -1.25 0.00 16.40
C SER A 43 -2.48 0.82 16.79
N GLY A 44 -2.77 1.86 16.02
CA GLY A 44 -3.98 2.66 16.19
C GLY A 44 -4.04 3.78 15.17
N SER A 45 -5.03 4.65 15.34
CA SER A 45 -5.30 5.73 14.41
C SER A 45 -5.83 6.96 15.12
N VAL A 46 -5.63 8.13 14.53
CA VAL A 46 -6.05 9.44 15.05
C VAL A 46 -6.67 10.27 13.93
N VAL A 47 -7.75 10.97 14.23
CA VAL A 47 -8.40 11.91 13.31
C VAL A 47 -7.51 13.14 13.13
N VAL A 48 -7.39 13.63 11.90
CA VAL A 48 -6.66 14.84 11.59
C VAL A 48 -7.61 16.01 11.59
N TYR A 49 -7.32 17.02 12.40
CA TYR A 49 -8.04 18.30 12.41
C TYR A 49 -7.26 19.34 11.61
N ASP A 50 -7.97 20.29 11.00
CA ASP A 50 -7.35 21.43 10.34
C ASP A 50 -6.85 22.47 11.35
N LYS A 51 -6.21 23.54 10.86
CA LYS A 51 -5.71 24.65 11.69
C LYS A 51 -6.80 25.41 12.48
N ASN A 52 -8.07 25.19 12.17
CA ASN A 52 -9.24 25.80 12.82
C ASN A 52 -10.03 24.77 13.64
N ASP A 53 -9.44 23.62 13.96
CA ASP A 53 -10.04 22.53 14.73
C ASP A 53 -11.28 21.90 14.04
N LYS A 54 -11.36 22.02 12.71
CA LYS A 54 -12.41 21.36 11.92
C LYS A 54 -11.97 19.97 11.50
N ASP A 55 -12.87 19.01 11.64
CA ASP A 55 -12.65 17.64 11.20
C ASP A 55 -12.37 17.61 9.68
N THR A 56 -11.23 17.05 9.30
CA THR A 56 -10.84 16.94 7.89
C THR A 56 -11.40 15.68 7.22
N LEU A 57 -12.00 14.77 7.99
CA LEU A 57 -12.38 13.41 7.62
C LEU A 57 -11.19 12.50 7.29
N TRP A 58 -9.96 12.98 7.50
CA TRP A 58 -8.76 12.17 7.36
C TRP A 58 -8.38 11.50 8.67
N ILE A 59 -7.88 10.29 8.54
CA ILE A 59 -7.35 9.50 9.65
C ILE A 59 -5.89 9.19 9.37
N ARG A 60 -5.02 9.40 10.36
CA ARG A 60 -3.63 8.94 10.33
C ARG A 60 -3.48 7.72 11.20
N VAL A 61 -2.76 6.73 10.69
CA VAL A 61 -2.38 5.54 11.44
C VAL A 61 -0.98 5.72 12.04
N TYR A 62 -0.71 5.04 13.15
CA TYR A 62 0.62 5.00 13.75
C TYR A 62 1.07 3.56 13.99
N TYR A 63 2.36 3.33 13.76
CA TYR A 63 3.04 2.05 13.94
C TYR A 63 3.95 2.11 15.18
N PRO A 64 4.34 0.94 15.74
CA PRO A 64 5.39 0.87 16.75
C PRO A 64 6.66 1.57 16.26
N GLU A 65 7.41 2.19 17.16
CA GLU A 65 8.57 3.02 16.79
C GLU A 65 9.62 2.25 15.97
N PHE A 66 9.87 1.00 16.36
CA PHE A 66 10.83 0.13 15.67
C PHE A 66 10.40 -0.18 14.23
N GLU A 67 9.12 -0.50 14.00
CA GLU A 67 8.60 -0.82 12.67
C GLU A 67 8.49 0.41 11.78
N ARG A 68 8.07 1.54 12.36
CA ARG A 68 7.82 2.79 11.63
C ARG A 68 9.04 3.22 10.81
N LYS A 69 10.24 3.15 11.41
CA LYS A 69 11.47 3.58 10.75
C LYS A 69 11.79 2.72 9.51
N GLU A 70 11.62 1.41 9.63
CA GLU A 70 11.84 0.47 8.52
C GLU A 70 10.79 0.63 7.42
N LEU A 71 9.53 0.79 7.82
CA LEU A 71 8.39 1.00 6.93
C LEU A 71 8.58 2.29 6.11
N ASP A 72 8.90 3.41 6.77
CA ASP A 72 9.12 4.70 6.12
C ASP A 72 10.28 4.65 5.11
N GLN A 73 11.39 3.98 5.46
CA GLN A 73 12.52 3.82 4.54
C GLN A 73 12.13 2.98 3.32
N SER A 74 11.39 1.89 3.53
CA SER A 74 10.92 1.03 2.46
C SER A 74 9.92 1.75 1.54
N LEU A 75 8.98 2.50 2.11
CA LEU A 75 8.02 3.31 1.34
C LEU A 75 8.71 4.38 0.50
N LYS A 76 9.73 5.06 1.06
CA LYS A 76 10.56 6.01 0.29
C LYS A 76 11.28 5.34 -0.87
N LYS A 77 11.85 4.15 -0.68
CA LYS A 77 12.48 3.38 -1.76
C LYS A 77 11.47 3.03 -2.86
N ILE A 78 10.27 2.60 -2.50
CA ILE A 78 9.20 2.30 -3.46
C ILE A 78 8.83 3.55 -4.24
N TYR A 79 8.62 4.68 -3.56
CA TYR A 79 8.31 5.95 -4.23
C TYR A 79 9.39 6.34 -5.23
N SER A 80 10.67 6.23 -4.87
CA SER A 80 11.78 6.52 -5.78
C SER A 80 11.81 5.58 -7.00
N LEU A 81 11.47 4.31 -6.82
CA LEU A 81 11.38 3.31 -7.90
C LEU A 81 10.19 3.53 -8.84
N LEU A 82 9.11 4.13 -8.36
CA LEU A 82 7.94 4.46 -9.17
C LEU A 82 8.09 5.80 -9.90
N TYR A 83 8.87 6.71 -9.32
CA TYR A 83 9.11 8.05 -9.88
C TYR A 83 10.21 8.06 -10.95
N SER A 84 11.24 7.22 -10.82
CA SER A 84 12.34 7.07 -11.80
C SER A 84 12.00 6.04 -12.87
#